data_AF-A0A260BLK8-F1
#
_entry.id   AF-A0A260BLK8-F1
#
_cell.length_a   1.000
_cell.length_b   1.000
_cell.length_c   1.000
_cell.angle_alpha   90.00
_cell.angle_beta   90.00
_cell.angle_gamma   90.00
#
_symmetry.space_group_name_H-M   'P 1'
#
loop_
_entity.id
_entity.type
_entity.pdbx_description
1 polymer ?
#
loop_
_entity_poly.entity_id
_entity_poly.type
_entity_poly.pdbx_seq_one_letter_code
_entity_poly.pdbx_strand_id
1 'polypeptide(L)'
;MSRRRKIISIALVVPVGLIVGLAVVGSLRDTHVVTVTRSTTADRDVIWELWADVEHRPEWDKGLEYIELDGPFEAGATGTVKVEGQDPIEYKVIEVAPKERYTDRFESLPGTHTDWQHTIETNEHGGYDVTWRLETRGPLSLISLPVLKSIFGKEIPAAVDEFVTLAEAR
;
A
#
# COMPACT_ATOMS: atom_id res chain seq x y z
N MET A 1 -6.20 18.68 54.53
CA MET A 1 -5.05 18.60 53.60
C MET A 1 -5.55 18.09 52.25
N SER A 2 -5.64 18.95 51.23
CA SER A 2 -5.96 18.55 49.85
C SER A 2 -5.07 19.37 48.91
N ARG A 3 -4.05 18.73 48.34
CA ARG A 3 -3.14 19.31 47.34
C ARG A 3 -3.77 19.13 45.96
N ARG A 4 -4.39 20.18 45.42
CA ARG A 4 -4.73 20.23 43.98
C ARG A 4 -3.44 20.43 43.18
N ARG A 5 -3.02 19.40 42.42
CA ARG A 5 -1.96 19.51 41.41
C ARG A 5 -2.49 20.36 40.25
N LYS A 6 -1.89 21.53 40.00
CA LYS A 6 -2.10 22.29 38.77
C LYS A 6 -1.38 21.55 37.63
N ILE A 7 -2.13 21.00 36.68
CA ILE A 7 -1.60 20.47 35.43
C ILE A 7 -1.32 21.68 34.54
N ILE A 8 -0.05 22.04 34.38
CA ILE A 8 0.39 23.07 33.45
C ILE A 8 0.30 22.44 32.06
N SER A 9 -0.72 22.83 31.29
CA SER A 9 -0.84 22.45 29.88
C SER A 9 0.15 23.31 29.09
N ILE A 10 1.29 22.73 28.72
CA ILE A 10 2.24 23.36 27.80
C ILE A 10 1.66 23.18 26.40
N ALA A 11 0.98 24.21 25.89
CA ALA A 11 0.62 24.28 24.48
C ALA A 11 1.92 24.48 23.68
N LEU A 12 2.36 23.43 22.98
CA LEU A 12 3.48 23.49 22.05
C LEU A 12 3.04 24.30 20.82
N VAL A 13 3.32 25.60 20.83
CA VAL A 13 3.12 26.46 19.66
C VAL A 13 4.24 26.14 18.67
N VAL A 14 3.98 25.22 17.74
CA VAL A 14 4.92 24.92 16.64
C VAL A 14 4.90 26.11 15.67
N PRO A 15 6.03 26.77 15.39
CA PRO A 15 6.06 27.90 14.48
C PRO A 15 5.67 27.46 13.06
N VAL A 16 4.77 28.23 12.42
CA VAL A 16 4.20 27.95 11.08
C VAL A 16 5.30 27.68 10.03
N GLY A 17 6.47 28.32 10.13
CA GLY A 17 7.60 28.07 9.23
C GLY A 17 8.23 26.67 9.36
N LEU A 18 8.19 26.05 10.54
CA LEU A 18 8.65 24.67 10.75
C LEU A 18 7.66 23.67 10.14
N ILE A 19 6.36 23.96 10.22
CA ILE A 19 5.29 23.14 9.60
C ILE A 19 5.41 23.20 8.07
N VAL A 20 5.64 24.39 7.50
CA VAL A 20 5.85 24.55 6.05
C VAL A 20 7.15 23.87 5.60
N GLY A 21 8.23 23.95 6.37
CA GLY A 21 9.49 23.26 6.08
C GLY A 21 9.37 21.72 6.10
N LEU A 22 8.70 21.16 7.11
CA LEU A 22 8.40 19.71 7.17
C LEU A 22 7.45 19.28 6.05
N ALA A 23 6.48 20.11 5.68
CA ALA A 23 5.56 19.82 4.58
C ALA A 23 6.31 19.76 3.23
N VAL A 24 7.20 20.72 2.95
CA VAL A 24 8.00 20.72 1.72
C VAL A 24 8.99 19.54 1.68
N VAL A 25 9.64 19.21 2.79
CA VAL A 25 10.55 18.06 2.85
C VAL A 25 9.81 16.71 2.77
N GLY A 26 8.64 16.59 3.40
CA GLY A 26 7.78 15.39 3.33
C GLY A 26 7.14 15.19 1.95
N SER A 27 6.88 16.29 1.22
CA SER A 27 6.39 16.23 -0.16
C SER A 27 7.41 15.70 -1.17
N LEU A 28 8.71 15.67 -0.84
CA LEU A 28 9.80 15.27 -1.73
C LEU A 28 10.39 13.88 -1.42
N ARG A 29 9.97 13.21 -0.35
CA ARG A 29 10.53 11.91 0.06
C ARG A 29 9.48 10.81 0.03
N ASP A 30 9.81 9.74 -0.66
CA ASP A 30 9.12 8.46 -0.49
C ASP A 30 9.41 7.94 0.92
N THR A 31 8.33 7.73 1.66
CA THR A 31 8.42 7.22 3.02
C THR A 31 8.00 5.76 2.99
N HIS A 32 8.97 4.89 3.28
CA HIS A 32 8.72 3.46 3.36
C HIS A 32 7.72 3.13 4.47
N VAL A 33 6.67 2.41 4.09
CA VAL A 33 5.63 1.92 5.00
C VAL A 33 5.93 0.47 5.39
N VAL A 34 5.88 -0.44 4.41
CA VAL A 34 6.11 -1.86 4.63
C VAL A 34 6.66 -2.50 3.34
N THR A 35 7.50 -3.51 3.51
CA THR A 35 7.90 -4.42 2.43
C THR A 35 7.72 -5.84 2.93
N VAL A 36 7.02 -6.64 2.15
CA VAL A 36 6.80 -8.06 2.41
C VAL A 36 7.26 -8.83 1.19
N THR A 37 8.14 -9.79 1.41
CA THR A 37 8.58 -10.74 0.38
C THR A 37 8.20 -12.14 0.81
N ARG A 38 7.70 -12.93 -0.14
CA ARG A 38 7.47 -14.37 0.02
C ARG A 38 7.99 -15.12 -1.19
N SER A 39 8.70 -16.20 -0.92
CA SER A 39 9.13 -17.15 -1.95
C SER A 39 7.99 -18.11 -2.26
N THR A 40 7.85 -18.46 -3.53
CA THR A 40 6.82 -19.38 -4.02
C THR A 40 7.36 -20.27 -5.14
N THR A 41 6.75 -21.43 -5.30
CA THR A 41 6.96 -22.34 -6.43
C THR A 41 5.88 -22.24 -7.52
N ALA A 42 4.89 -21.36 -7.33
CA ALA A 42 3.84 -21.11 -8.32
C ALA A 42 4.42 -20.64 -9.66
N ASP A 43 3.72 -20.95 -10.75
CA ASP A 43 4.12 -20.47 -12.07
C ASP A 43 3.97 -18.95 -12.15
N ARG A 44 4.94 -18.29 -12.80
CA ARG A 44 4.95 -16.82 -12.96
C ARG A 44 3.71 -16.32 -13.68
N ASP A 45 3.16 -17.09 -14.61
CA ASP A 45 1.97 -16.75 -15.36
C ASP A 45 0.74 -16.77 -14.46
N VAL A 46 0.64 -17.73 -13.55
CA VAL A 46 -0.43 -17.80 -12.53
C VAL A 46 -0.36 -16.60 -11.59
N ILE A 47 0.85 -16.25 -11.09
CA ILE A 47 1.07 -15.08 -10.23
C ILE A 47 0.62 -13.81 -10.96
N TRP A 48 1.00 -13.66 -12.24
CA TRP A 48 0.64 -12.50 -13.03
C TRP A 48 -0.86 -12.42 -13.32
N GLU A 49 -1.50 -13.53 -13.65
CA GLU A 49 -2.95 -13.60 -13.89
C GLU A 49 -3.75 -13.19 -12.65
N LEU A 50 -3.36 -13.64 -11.47
CA LEU A 50 -4.00 -13.23 -10.20
C LEU A 50 -3.90 -11.72 -9.94
N TRP A 51 -2.89 -11.04 -10.47
CA TRP A 51 -2.76 -9.59 -10.38
C TRP A 51 -3.50 -8.86 -11.48
N ALA A 52 -3.40 -9.34 -12.72
CA ALA A 52 -4.02 -8.70 -13.89
C ALA A 52 -5.55 -8.89 -13.92
N ASP A 53 -6.06 -9.94 -13.29
CA ASP A 53 -7.49 -10.18 -13.10
C ASP A 53 -8.01 -9.36 -11.91
N VAL A 54 -8.20 -8.06 -12.14
CA VAL A 54 -8.52 -7.08 -11.09
C VAL A 54 -9.82 -7.43 -10.37
N GLU A 55 -10.90 -7.70 -11.11
CA GLU A 55 -12.23 -7.91 -10.52
C GLU A 55 -12.29 -9.13 -9.59
N HIS A 56 -11.40 -10.12 -9.78
CA HIS A 56 -11.33 -11.33 -8.96
C HIS A 56 -10.30 -11.25 -7.82
N ARG A 57 -9.64 -10.10 -7.59
CA ARG A 57 -8.71 -9.93 -6.45
C ARG A 57 -9.32 -10.19 -5.06
N PRO A 58 -10.64 -9.99 -4.79
CA PRO A 58 -11.25 -10.40 -3.52
C PRO A 58 -11.13 -11.90 -3.20
N GLU A 59 -10.76 -12.73 -4.18
CA GLU A 59 -10.41 -14.14 -3.93
C GLU A 59 -9.20 -14.31 -3.02
N TRP A 60 -8.24 -13.38 -3.04
CA TRP A 60 -7.02 -13.43 -2.22
C TRP A 60 -6.86 -12.22 -1.29
N ASP A 61 -7.50 -11.08 -1.56
CA ASP A 61 -7.54 -9.93 -0.66
C ASP A 61 -8.89 -9.85 0.05
N LYS A 62 -8.97 -10.47 1.23
CA LYS A 62 -10.21 -10.53 2.03
C LYS A 62 -10.64 -9.20 2.62
N GLY A 63 -9.80 -8.15 2.55
CA GLY A 63 -10.19 -6.81 2.96
C GLY A 63 -11.06 -6.10 1.91
N LEU A 64 -11.05 -6.55 0.66
CA LEU A 64 -11.78 -5.93 -0.44
C LEU A 64 -13.24 -6.37 -0.47
N GLU A 65 -14.15 -5.40 -0.51
CA GLU A 65 -15.54 -5.63 -0.89
C GLU A 65 -15.65 -5.77 -2.41
N TYR A 66 -15.00 -4.87 -3.15
CA TYR A 66 -14.80 -4.99 -4.60
C TYR A 66 -13.60 -4.14 -5.06
N ILE A 67 -13.12 -4.44 -6.26
CA ILE A 67 -12.18 -3.61 -7.00
C ILE A 67 -12.48 -3.73 -8.49
N GLU A 68 -12.49 -2.60 -9.18
CA GLU A 68 -12.82 -2.48 -10.59
C GLU A 68 -11.71 -1.70 -11.31
N LEU A 69 -11.57 -1.90 -12.62
CA LEU A 69 -10.63 -1.19 -13.46
C LEU A 69 -11.34 -0.67 -14.73
N ASP A 70 -11.11 0.59 -15.06
CA ASP A 70 -11.61 1.21 -16.27
C ASP A 70 -10.73 0.84 -17.47
N GLY A 71 -11.04 -0.28 -18.11
CA GLY A 71 -10.36 -0.74 -19.32
C GLY A 71 -9.27 -1.78 -19.04
N PRO A 72 -8.24 -1.90 -19.91
CA PRO A 72 -7.23 -2.94 -19.77
C PRO A 72 -6.25 -2.64 -18.63
N PHE A 73 -5.65 -3.69 -18.07
CA PHE A 73 -4.61 -3.59 -17.05
C PHE A 73 -3.29 -3.07 -17.62
N GLU A 74 -3.21 -1.74 -17.78
CA GLU A 74 -2.09 -1.02 -18.38
C GLU A 74 -1.78 0.26 -17.61
N ALA A 75 -0.55 0.78 -17.76
CA ALA A 75 -0.16 2.03 -17.15
C ALA A 75 -1.03 3.19 -17.66
N GLY A 76 -1.58 3.97 -16.73
CA GLY A 76 -2.50 5.05 -17.02
C GLY A 76 -3.96 4.71 -16.71
N ALA A 77 -4.32 3.43 -16.62
CA ALA A 77 -5.66 2.98 -16.26
C ALA A 77 -6.06 3.48 -14.86
N THR A 78 -7.33 3.80 -14.70
CA THR A 78 -7.95 4.18 -13.42
C THR A 78 -8.89 3.08 -12.97
N GLY A 79 -9.25 3.09 -11.71
CA GLY A 79 -10.25 2.19 -11.19
C GLY A 79 -10.78 2.65 -9.84
N THR A 80 -11.77 1.91 -9.35
CA THR A 80 -12.36 2.14 -8.04
C THR A 80 -12.13 0.91 -7.17
N VAL A 81 -11.69 1.11 -5.94
CA VAL A 81 -11.60 0.05 -4.94
C VAL A 81 -12.49 0.40 -3.75
N LYS A 82 -13.10 -0.62 -3.15
CA LYS A 82 -13.82 -0.49 -1.91
C LYS A 82 -13.35 -1.54 -0.92
N VAL A 83 -12.80 -1.06 0.19
CA VAL A 83 -12.47 -1.87 1.37
C VAL A 83 -13.69 -1.97 2.26
N GLU A 84 -13.89 -3.11 2.92
CA GLU A 84 -15.03 -3.30 3.82
C GLU A 84 -15.08 -2.20 4.90
N GLY A 85 -16.24 -1.54 5.02
CA GLY A 85 -16.46 -0.47 6.00
C GLY A 85 -15.86 0.89 5.64
N GLN A 86 -15.34 1.08 4.43
CA GLN A 86 -14.84 2.35 3.92
C GLN A 86 -15.65 2.84 2.72
N ASP A 87 -15.60 4.15 2.46
CA ASP A 87 -16.11 4.71 1.21
C ASP A 87 -15.22 4.28 0.04
N PRO A 88 -15.77 4.09 -1.18
CA PRO A 88 -14.97 3.78 -2.36
C PRO A 88 -13.91 4.85 -2.62
N ILE A 89 -12.72 4.41 -3.02
CA ILE A 89 -11.60 5.29 -3.36
C ILE A 89 -11.13 5.03 -4.80
N GLU A 90 -10.76 6.09 -5.49
CA GLU A 90 -10.15 5.99 -6.82
C GLU A 90 -8.67 5.63 -6.70
N TYR A 91 -8.20 4.82 -7.65
CA TYR A 91 -6.79 4.49 -7.77
C TYR A 91 -6.35 4.55 -9.24
N LYS A 92 -5.03 4.58 -9.43
CA LYS A 92 -4.42 4.60 -10.75
C LYS A 92 -3.32 3.58 -10.88
N VAL A 93 -3.30 2.84 -11.97
CA VAL A 93 -2.16 2.01 -12.36
C VAL A 93 -1.10 2.93 -12.98
N ILE A 94 0.08 3.02 -12.36
CA ILE A 94 1.15 3.93 -12.80
C ILE A 94 2.29 3.22 -13.53
N GLU A 95 2.45 1.92 -13.30
CA GLU A 95 3.43 1.08 -13.99
C GLU A 95 2.84 -0.32 -14.23
N VAL A 96 3.09 -0.87 -15.41
CA VAL A 96 2.82 -2.28 -15.74
C VAL A 96 3.98 -2.77 -16.60
N ALA A 97 4.69 -3.78 -16.12
CA ALA A 97 5.64 -4.59 -16.87
C ALA A 97 5.20 -6.06 -16.74
N PRO A 98 4.57 -6.61 -17.79
CA PRO A 98 3.96 -7.93 -17.73
C PRO A 98 4.89 -9.01 -17.17
N LYS A 99 4.38 -9.81 -16.23
CA LYS A 99 5.09 -10.93 -15.58
C LYS A 99 6.35 -10.52 -14.80
N GLU A 100 6.50 -9.23 -14.51
CA GLU A 100 7.63 -8.69 -13.74
C GLU A 100 7.15 -7.81 -12.60
N ARG A 101 6.34 -6.79 -12.88
CA ARG A 101 5.89 -5.84 -11.87
C ARG A 101 4.69 -5.02 -12.32
N TYR A 102 3.98 -4.49 -11.34
CA TYR A 102 3.06 -3.38 -11.55
C TYR A 102 3.06 -2.46 -10.33
N THR A 103 2.53 -1.25 -10.50
CA THR A 103 2.33 -0.34 -9.38
C THR A 103 1.00 0.38 -9.52
N ASP A 104 0.22 0.31 -8.46
CA ASP A 104 -1.02 1.04 -8.26
C ASP A 104 -0.83 2.14 -7.20
N ARG A 105 -1.46 3.28 -7.46
CA ARG A 105 -1.37 4.49 -6.66
C ARG A 105 -2.74 4.82 -6.11
N PHE A 106 -2.81 4.96 -4.79
CA PHE A 106 -4.01 5.42 -4.09
C PHE A 106 -3.79 6.83 -3.55
N GLU A 107 -4.73 7.72 -3.87
CA GLU A 107 -4.78 9.04 -3.25
C GLU A 107 -5.45 8.93 -1.87
N SER A 108 -4.86 9.53 -0.84
CA SER A 108 -5.36 9.40 0.53
C SER A 108 -5.77 10.74 1.13
N LEU A 109 -4.78 11.59 1.43
CA LEU A 109 -4.98 12.95 1.91
C LEU A 109 -4.60 13.94 0.80
N PRO A 110 -5.09 15.19 0.85
CA PRO A 110 -4.72 16.20 -0.14
C PRO A 110 -3.19 16.32 -0.32
N GLY A 111 -2.73 16.08 -1.55
CA GLY A 111 -1.30 16.09 -1.89
C GLY A 111 -0.50 14.89 -1.34
N THR A 112 -1.18 13.81 -0.92
CA THR A 112 -0.56 12.58 -0.41
C THR A 112 -1.09 11.37 -1.17
N HIS A 113 -0.17 10.53 -1.63
CA HIS A 113 -0.50 9.24 -2.25
C HIS A 113 0.34 8.12 -1.67
N THR A 114 -0.12 6.90 -1.87
CA THR A 114 0.59 5.67 -1.53
C THR A 114 0.73 4.83 -2.78
N ASP A 115 1.96 4.46 -3.10
CA ASP A 115 2.32 3.57 -4.19
C ASP A 115 2.48 2.15 -3.65
N TRP A 116 1.75 1.22 -4.27
CA TRP A 116 1.76 -0.21 -3.97
C TRP A 116 2.51 -0.90 -5.08
N GLN A 117 3.77 -1.21 -4.83
CA GLN A 117 4.67 -1.80 -5.81
C GLN A 117 4.65 -3.31 -5.64
N HIS A 118 4.39 -4.02 -6.73
CA HIS A 118 4.32 -5.46 -6.77
C HIS A 118 5.37 -5.97 -7.75
N THR A 119 6.26 -6.87 -7.31
CA THR A 119 7.34 -7.41 -8.15
C THR A 119 7.44 -8.93 -8.06
N ILE A 120 7.85 -9.56 -9.15
CA ILE A 120 8.16 -10.99 -9.27
C ILE A 120 9.62 -11.11 -9.72
N GLU A 121 10.47 -11.69 -8.89
CA GLU A 121 11.87 -11.93 -9.20
C GLU A 121 12.18 -13.43 -9.14
N THR A 122 13.09 -13.92 -9.98
CA THR A 122 13.54 -15.31 -9.88
C THR A 122 14.42 -15.47 -8.65
N ASN A 123 14.17 -16.49 -7.84
CA ASN A 123 14.99 -16.77 -6.66
C ASN A 123 16.08 -17.81 -6.94
N GLU A 124 17.04 -17.93 -6.01
CA GLU A 124 18.17 -18.87 -6.12
C GLU A 124 17.75 -20.35 -6.06
N HIS A 125 16.50 -20.63 -5.67
CA HIS A 125 15.97 -21.97 -5.47
C HIS A 125 15.12 -22.48 -6.64
N GLY A 126 15.07 -21.73 -7.76
CA GLY A 126 14.35 -22.11 -8.97
C GLY A 126 12.85 -21.78 -8.95
N GLY A 127 12.39 -20.99 -7.99
CA GLY A 127 11.05 -20.41 -7.93
C GLY A 127 11.08 -18.89 -8.10
N TYR A 128 10.09 -18.21 -7.51
CA TYR A 128 9.96 -16.76 -7.56
C TYR A 128 9.82 -16.15 -6.17
N ASP A 129 10.34 -14.93 -6.02
CA ASP A 129 10.08 -14.07 -4.88
C ASP A 129 9.05 -13.01 -5.29
N VAL A 130 7.90 -13.05 -4.63
CA VAL A 130 6.82 -12.07 -4.77
C VAL A 130 7.01 -11.03 -3.69
N THR A 131 7.21 -9.76 -4.09
CA THR A 131 7.44 -8.65 -3.17
C THR A 131 6.38 -7.59 -3.33
N TRP A 132 5.77 -7.21 -2.20
CA TRP A 132 4.85 -6.08 -2.10
C TRP A 132 5.53 -4.99 -1.27
N ARG A 133 5.67 -3.80 -1.85
CA ARG A 133 6.33 -2.66 -1.23
C ARG A 133 5.40 -1.46 -1.27
N LEU A 134 5.07 -0.95 -0.10
CA LEU A 134 4.21 0.22 0.06
C LEU A 134 5.07 1.42 0.44
N GLU A 135 4.97 2.47 -0.35
CA GLU A 135 5.62 3.76 -0.10
C GLU A 135 4.59 4.87 -0.13
N THR A 136 4.69 5.81 0.81
CA THR A 136 3.79 6.96 0.84
C THR A 136 4.57 8.25 0.64
N ARG A 137 4.04 9.14 -0.19
CA ARG A 137 4.64 10.44 -0.49
C ARG A 137 3.65 11.54 -0.16
N GLY A 138 4.10 12.55 0.58
CA GLY A 138 3.31 13.74 0.87
C GLY A 138 3.62 14.36 2.23
N PRO A 139 3.28 15.64 2.44
CA PRO A 139 3.52 16.34 3.70
C PRO A 139 2.80 15.71 4.90
N LEU A 140 1.62 15.13 4.66
CA LEU A 140 0.77 14.56 5.71
C LEU A 140 1.04 13.08 5.97
N SER A 141 1.78 12.39 5.09
CA SER A 141 2.11 10.98 5.27
C SER A 141 2.97 10.73 6.50
N LEU A 142 3.83 11.68 6.87
CA LEU A 142 4.67 11.60 8.06
C LEU A 142 3.87 11.53 9.37
N ILE A 143 2.67 12.13 9.39
CA ILE A 143 1.80 12.15 10.56
C ILE A 143 1.05 10.82 10.66
N SER A 144 0.59 10.27 9.53
CA SER A 144 -0.13 8.98 9.49
C SER A 144 0.79 7.76 9.50
N LEU A 145 2.10 7.93 9.25
CA LEU A 145 3.04 6.82 9.09
C LEU A 145 3.02 5.78 10.22
N PRO A 146 3.04 6.13 11.52
CA PRO A 146 3.02 5.14 12.59
C PRO A 146 1.74 4.29 12.57
N VAL A 147 0.62 4.89 12.20
CA VAL A 147 -0.68 4.22 12.08
C VAL A 147 -0.68 3.30 10.86
N LEU A 148 -0.26 3.80 9.69
CA LEU A 148 -0.15 3.00 8.46
C LEU A 148 0.77 1.80 8.67
N LYS A 149 1.92 1.98 9.32
CA LYS A 149 2.84 0.89 9.66
C LYS A 149 2.21 -0.14 10.60
N SER A 150 1.40 0.30 11.56
CA SER A 150 0.74 -0.62 12.49
C SER A 150 -0.37 -1.44 11.84
N ILE A 151 -1.13 -0.84 10.90
CA ILE A 151 -2.23 -1.50 10.18
C ILE A 151 -1.64 -2.42 9.12
N PHE A 152 -0.93 -1.85 8.15
CA PHE A 152 -0.39 -2.60 7.01
C PHE A 152 0.73 -3.57 7.39
N GLY A 153 1.46 -3.31 8.48
CA GLY A 153 2.46 -4.26 8.99
C GLY A 153 1.86 -5.60 9.45
N LYS A 154 0.54 -5.69 9.65
CA LYS A 154 -0.15 -6.93 9.98
C LYS A 154 -0.99 -7.47 8.82
N GLU A 155 -1.69 -6.59 8.12
CA GLU A 155 -2.61 -6.97 7.04
C GLU A 155 -1.85 -7.44 5.79
N ILE A 156 -0.80 -6.72 5.37
CA ILE A 156 -0.08 -7.03 4.14
C ILE A 156 0.61 -8.40 4.20
N PRO A 157 1.32 -8.78 5.30
CA PRO A 157 1.87 -10.13 5.40
C PRO A 157 0.83 -11.23 5.19
N ALA A 158 -0.35 -11.10 5.82
CA ALA A 158 -1.42 -12.09 5.70
C ALA A 158 -1.97 -12.16 4.27
N ALA A 159 -2.21 -11.01 3.62
CA ALA A 159 -2.67 -10.96 2.24
C ALA A 159 -1.66 -11.59 1.27
N VAL A 160 -0.36 -11.33 1.45
CA VAL A 160 0.70 -11.95 0.63
C VAL A 160 0.76 -13.46 0.87
N ASP A 161 0.57 -13.92 2.11
CA ASP A 161 0.55 -15.35 2.44
C ASP A 161 -0.66 -16.06 1.80
N GLU A 162 -1.84 -15.46 1.84
CA GLU A 162 -3.04 -15.98 1.15
C GLU A 162 -2.87 -15.98 -0.37
N PHE A 163 -2.30 -14.90 -0.93
CA PHE A 163 -1.99 -14.79 -2.34
C PHE A 163 -1.05 -15.90 -2.81
N VAL A 164 0.07 -16.11 -2.11
CA VAL A 164 1.02 -17.18 -2.45
C VAL A 164 0.37 -18.55 -2.32
N THR A 165 -0.42 -18.78 -1.26
CA THR A 165 -1.13 -20.06 -1.08
C THR A 165 -2.10 -20.33 -2.23
N LEU A 166 -2.83 -19.31 -2.69
CA LEU A 166 -3.74 -19.44 -3.83
C LEU A 166 -2.97 -19.68 -5.13
N ALA A 167 -1.86 -18.97 -5.34
CA ALA A 167 -1.01 -19.13 -6.53
C ALA A 167 -0.43 -20.54 -6.63
N GLU A 168 -0.01 -21.15 -5.52
CA GLU A 168 0.52 -22.52 -5.50
C GLU A 168 -0.56 -23.60 -5.65
N ALA A 169 -1.82 -23.26 -5.40
CA ALA A 169 -2.95 -24.18 -5.53
C ALA A 169 -3.53 -24.23 -6.96
N ARG A 170 -3.15 -23.28 -7.83
CA ARG A 170 -3.57 -23.21 -9.24
C ARG A 170 -2.51 -23.86 -10.15
#